data_AF-A0A7J2S7L3-F1
#
_entry.id   AF-A0A7J2S7L3-F1
#
_cell.length_a   1.000
_cell.length_b   1.000
_cell.length_c   1.000
_cell.angle_alpha   90.00
_cell.angle_beta   90.00
_cell.angle_gamma   90.00
#
_symmetry.space_group_name_H-M   'P 1'
#
loop_
_entity.id
_entity.type
_entity.pdbx_description
1 polymer ?
#
loop_
_entity_poly.entity_id
_entity_poly.type
_entity_poly.pdbx_seq_one_letter_code
_entity_poly.pdbx_strand_id
1 'polypeptide(L)' 'FMGSGTTAVACKQLNRNFIGFEIDKKDYEIAKKRLEQDTLHKWEKLNFPQEMEV' A
#
# COMPACT_ATOMS: atom_id res chain seq x y z
N PHE A 1 14.56 3.13 9.30
CA PHE A 1 14.66 3.23 7.83
C PHE A 1 13.45 2.54 7.23
N MET A 2 12.73 3.22 6.35
CA MET A 2 11.63 2.61 5.59
C MET A 2 12.20 1.69 4.50
N GLY A 3 13.42 1.96 4.02
CA GLY A 3 14.07 1.26 2.92
C GLY A 3 13.11 1.18 1.73
N SER A 4 12.97 -0.01 1.15
CA SER A 4 12.03 -0.25 0.04
C SER A 4 10.55 -0.24 0.43
N GLY A 5 10.18 -0.06 1.70
CA GLY A 5 8.78 0.05 2.15
C GLY A 5 8.03 -1.29 2.33
N THR A 6 8.72 -2.41 2.57
CA THR A 6 8.09 -3.74 2.75
C THR A 6 7.05 -3.76 3.87
N THR A 7 7.36 -3.16 5.02
CA THR A 7 6.44 -3.06 6.16
C THR A 7 5.19 -2.25 5.80
N ALA A 8 5.37 -1.10 5.15
CA ALA A 8 4.25 -0.24 4.72
C ALA A 8 3.33 -0.94 3.71
N VAL A 9 3.90 -1.71 2.77
CA VAL A 9 3.12 -2.53 1.82
C VAL A 9 2.30 -3.59 2.56
N ALA A 10 2.90 -4.32 3.50
CA ALA A 10 2.19 -5.31 4.30
C ALA A 10 1.08 -4.67 5.15
N CYS A 11 1.33 -3.51 5.77
CA CYS A 11 0.32 -2.73 6.48
C CYS A 11 -0.85 -2.36 5.57
N LYS A 12 -0.60 -1.83 4.36
CA LYS A 12 -1.65 -1.49 3.39
C LYS A 12 -2.46 -2.73 2.98
N GLN A 13 -1.81 -3.85 2.67
CA GLN A 13 -2.48 -5.12 2.32
C GLN A 13 -3.37 -5.67 3.44
N LEU A 14 -2.92 -5.51 4.68
CA LEU A 14 -3.64 -5.94 5.88
C LEU A 14 -4.61 -4.87 6.39
N ASN A 15 -4.84 -3.76 5.67
CA ASN A 15 -5.66 -2.64 6.13
C ASN A 15 -5.26 -2.17 7.54
N ARG A 16 -3.97 -1.87 7.73
CA ARG A 16 -3.39 -1.34 8.98
C ARG A 16 -2.70 -0.01 8.69
N ASN A 17 -2.83 0.92 9.63
CA ASN A 17 -2.14 2.21 9.57
C ASN A 17 -0.63 2.02 9.74
N PHE A 18 0.17 2.85 9.08
CA PHE A 18 1.63 2.86 9.22
C PHE A 18 2.17 4.30 9.14
N ILE A 19 3.36 4.52 9.69
CA ILE A 19 4.15 5.74 9.53
C ILE A 19 5.63 5.34 9.42
N GLY A 20 6.40 6.06 8.61
CA GLY A 20 7.84 5.85 8.52
C GLY A 20 8.50 6.92 7.66
N PHE A 21 9.83 6.98 7.77
CA PHE A 21 10.67 7.94 7.05
C PHE A 21 11.86 7.24 6.38
N GLU A 22 12.31 7.81 5.27
CA GLU A 22 13.52 7.40 4.57
C GLU A 22 14.29 8.64 4.13
N ILE A 23 15.60 8.63 4.35
CA ILE A 23 16.47 9.75 4.00
C ILE A 23 17.10 9.55 2.62
N ASP A 24 17.32 8.29 2.23
CA ASP A 24 17.83 7.99 0.90
C ASP A 24 16.72 8.18 -0.14
N LYS A 25 16.93 9.13 -1.07
CA LYS A 25 15.94 9.47 -2.09
C LYS A 25 15.59 8.29 -2.99
N LYS A 26 16.55 7.41 -3.30
CA LYS A 26 16.31 6.26 -4.17
C LYS A 26 15.39 5.25 -3.48
N ASP A 27 15.66 4.94 -2.22
CA ASP A 27 14.81 4.03 -1.44
C ASP A 27 13.42 4.62 -1.18
N TYR A 28 13.33 5.93 -0.94
CA TYR A 28 12.07 6.67 -0.86
C TYR A 28 11.21 6.49 -2.13
N GLU A 29 11.78 6.72 -3.32
CA GLU A 29 11.03 6.59 -4.58
C GLU A 29 10.60 5.13 -4.84
N ILE A 30 11.42 4.15 -4.45
CA ILE A 30 11.07 2.73 -4.53
C ILE A 30 9.87 2.43 -3.61
N ALA A 31 9.91 2.88 -2.36
CA ALA A 31 8.83 2.70 -1.41
C ALA A 31 7.53 3.37 -1.88
N LYS A 32 7.62 4.61 -2.35
CA LYS A 32 6.50 5.38 -2.90
C LYS A 32 5.84 4.66 -4.07
N LYS A 33 6.63 4.26 -5.09
CA LYS A 33 6.12 3.53 -6.26
C LYS A 33 5.40 2.23 -5.89
N ARG A 34 5.86 1.53 -4.84
CA ARG A 34 5.20 0.30 -4.36
C ARG A 34 3.88 0.58 -3.66
N LEU A 35 3.81 1.65 -2.86
CA LEU A 35 2.61 2.02 -2.11
C LEU A 35 1.50 2.60 -2.99
N GLU A 36 1.86 3.24 -4.10
CA GLU A 36 0.93 3.80 -5.09
C GLU A 36 0.34 2.75 -6.05
N GLN A 37 0.70 1.46 -5.93
CA GLN A 37 0.14 0.41 -6.80
C GLN A 37 -1.34 0.14 -6.48
N ASP A 38 -2.19 0.19 -7.51
CA ASP A 38 -3.64 -0.10 -7.43
C ASP A 38 -3.95 -1.55 -7.02
N THR A 39 -3.00 -2.45 -7.18
CA THR A 39 -3.13 -3.88 -6.88
C THR A 39 -3.21 -4.17 -5.38
N LEU A 40 -2.84 -3.21 -4.53
CA LEU A 40 -2.87 -3.37 -3.07
C LEU A 40 -4.29 -3.25 -2.48
N HIS A 41 -5.27 -2.77 -3.25
CA HIS A 41 -6.69 -2.65 -2.85
C HIS A 41 -7.51 -3.92 -3.09
N LYS A 42 -6.85 -5.08 -3.22
CA LYS A 42 -7.52 -6.35 -3.57
C LYS A 42 -8.63 -6.73 -2.60
N TRP A 43 -8.48 -6.46 -1.30
CA TRP A 43 -9.44 -6.91 -0.29
C TRP A 43 -10.80 -6.19 -0.38
N GLU A 44 -10.81 -4.92 -0.74
CA GLU A 44 -12.03 -4.15 -0.99
C GLU A 44 -12.70 -4.61 -2.29
N LYS A 45 -11.91 -4.83 -3.35
CA LYS A 45 -12.42 -5.25 -4.67
C LYS A 45 -12.92 -6.69 -4.73
N LEU A 46 -12.41 -7.58 -3.87
CA LEU A 46 -12.82 -9.00 -3.83
C LEU A 46 -14.05 -9.25 -2.96
N ASN A 47 -14.31 -8.41 -1.96
CA ASN A 47 -15.40 -8.60 -1.00
C ASN A 47 -16.58 -7.63 -1.17
N PHE A 48 -16.46 -6.62 -2.04
CA PHE A 48 -17.57 -5.77 -2.49
C PHE A 48 -17.74 -5.92 -4.00
N PRO A 49 -18.67 -6.77 -4.49
CA PRO A 49 -19.07 -6.73 -5.89
C PRO A 49 -19.67 -5.35 -6.18
N GLN A 50 -19.28 -4.75 -7.31
CA GLN A 50 -19.75 -3.45 -7.78
C GLN A 50 -21.20 -3.47 -8.31
N GLU A 51 -22.00 -4.44 -7.87
CA GLU A 51 -23.42 -4.61 -8.23
C GLU A 51 -24.23 -4.84 -6.94
N MET A 52 -24.48 -3.76 -6.22
CA MET A 52 -25.79 -3.56 -5.60
C MET A 52 -26.36 -2.28 -6.18
N GLU A 53 -26.89 -2.42 -7.40
CA GLU A 53 -27.87 -1.49 -7.95
C GLU A 53 -29.15 -1.68 -7.12
N VAL A 54 -29.53 -0.65 -6.36
CA VAL A 54 -30.85 -0.52 -5.73
C VAL A 54 -31.54 0.69 -6.35
#